data_AF-A0A2L2YE74-F1
#
_entry.id   AF-A0A2L2YE74-F1
#
_cell.length_a   1.000
_cell.length_b   1.000
_cell.length_c   1.000
_cell.angle_alpha   90.00
_cell.angle_beta   90.00
_cell.angle_gamma   90.00
#
_symmetry.space_group_name_H-M   'P 1'
#
loop_
_entity.id
_entity.type
_entity.pdbx_description
1 polymer ?
#
loop_
_entity_poly.entity_id
_entity_poly.type
_entity_poly.pdbx_seq_one_letter_code
_entity_poly.pdbx_strand_id
1 'polypeptide(L)'
;LKIPCEKATAIRWSGYPPEAVSIVRPTTFLPDRDAYNHRTAIYPDHMVKAVSKAPDSYVPEQRDTPAGLNVDDFLPKSQQKCLGSSQAVQPEVSEAEAMNLICREHQAFITVFDNRLKKLQIVLAVMKSKGSKIATDTAVSMNEPAVMVDFLSVLNRRQDLWSLDLCQSLLPFIQDLVQSKFESYMSIGCSSVKLILQKFGNLIKTNIEAPPRIGVDLCGEERVTKCKNCYEQLLGIQSFILKRQTMQGKLGQSFRELLAMLCTEFNRI
;
A
#
# COMPACT_ATOMS: atom_id res chain seq x y z
N LEU A 1 42.44 -23.53 3.25
CA LEU A 1 42.64 -22.57 4.36
C LEU A 1 41.30 -21.92 4.67
N LYS A 2 40.78 -22.06 5.89
CA LYS A 2 39.47 -21.51 6.30
C LYS A 2 39.67 -20.13 6.92
N ILE A 3 38.95 -19.11 6.44
CA ILE A 3 38.92 -17.78 7.05
C ILE A 3 37.81 -17.78 8.11
N PRO A 4 38.05 -17.35 9.37
CA PRO A 4 37.01 -17.34 10.40
C PRO A 4 35.96 -16.25 10.16
N CYS A 5 34.70 -16.57 10.46
CA CYS A 5 33.61 -15.59 10.43
C CYS A 5 33.66 -14.73 11.70
N GLU A 6 33.72 -13.40 11.56
CA GLU A 6 33.67 -12.48 12.69
C GLU A 6 32.29 -12.49 13.37
N LYS A 7 32.30 -12.34 14.69
CA LYS A 7 31.10 -12.46 15.53
C LYS A 7 30.22 -11.22 15.37
N ALA A 8 28.92 -11.42 15.15
CA ALA A 8 27.95 -10.34 15.14
C ALA A 8 27.84 -9.67 16.52
N THR A 9 28.23 -8.40 16.62
CA THR A 9 28.09 -7.60 17.85
C THR A 9 26.64 -7.17 18.03
N ALA A 10 25.98 -7.68 19.08
CA ALA A 10 24.62 -7.27 19.40
C ALA A 10 24.57 -5.82 19.88
N ILE A 11 23.73 -5.00 19.25
CA ILE A 11 23.45 -3.62 19.69
C ILE A 11 22.64 -3.69 20.98
N ARG A 12 23.27 -3.29 22.10
CA ARG A 12 22.66 -3.30 23.42
C ARG A 12 21.85 -2.02 23.65
N TRP A 13 20.53 -2.11 23.60
CA TRP A 13 19.65 -1.03 24.02
C TRP A 13 19.78 -0.79 25.53
N SER A 14 20.20 0.41 25.93
CA SER A 14 20.28 0.83 27.33
C SER A 14 18.91 1.29 27.83
N GLY A 15 18.26 0.51 28.69
CA GLY A 15 16.97 0.94 29.27
C GLY A 15 16.16 -0.07 30.10
N TYR A 16 16.52 -1.36 30.14
CA TYR A 16 15.77 -2.36 30.92
C TYR A 16 16.47 -2.75 32.24
N PRO A 17 15.74 -2.76 33.39
CA PRO A 17 16.28 -3.27 34.65
C PRO A 17 16.42 -4.80 34.63
N PRO A 18 17.44 -5.38 35.29
CA PRO A 18 17.79 -6.79 35.13
C PRO A 18 17.19 -7.70 36.22
N GLU A 19 15.88 -7.94 36.23
CA GLU A 19 15.27 -8.94 37.12
C GLU A 19 13.90 -9.45 36.63
N ALA A 20 13.91 -10.49 35.76
CA ALA A 20 12.82 -11.47 35.51
C ALA A 20 13.13 -12.35 34.28
N VAL A 21 14.13 -13.23 34.35
CA VAL A 21 14.35 -14.25 33.30
C VAL A 21 13.66 -15.55 33.70
N SER A 22 12.39 -15.72 33.30
CA SER A 22 11.75 -17.04 33.32
C SER A 22 12.23 -17.85 32.13
N ILE A 23 13.07 -18.86 32.37
CA ILE A 23 13.60 -19.74 31.32
C ILE A 23 12.53 -20.77 30.93
N VAL A 24 11.59 -20.36 30.08
CA VAL A 24 10.77 -21.31 29.32
C VAL A 24 11.64 -21.83 28.16
N ARG A 25 12.05 -23.10 28.24
CA ARG A 25 12.79 -23.75 27.14
C ARG A 25 11.90 -23.81 25.90
N PRO A 26 12.39 -23.44 24.70
CA PRO A 26 11.63 -23.66 23.47
C PRO A 26 11.50 -25.17 23.22
N THR A 27 10.29 -25.70 23.34
CA THR A 27 9.99 -27.04 22.83
C THR A 27 9.87 -26.94 21.32
N THR A 28 10.78 -27.60 20.59
CA THR A 28 10.77 -27.62 19.13
C THR A 28 9.53 -28.35 18.61
N PHE A 29 8.48 -27.60 18.28
CA PHE A 29 7.34 -28.13 17.53
C PHE A 29 7.80 -28.43 16.09
N LEU A 30 8.06 -29.70 15.80
CA LEU A 30 8.06 -30.22 14.45
C LEU A 30 6.60 -30.55 14.09
N PRO A 31 5.94 -29.79 13.21
CA PRO A 31 4.59 -30.13 12.77
C PRO A 31 4.66 -31.41 11.92
N ASP A 32 3.93 -32.43 12.33
CA ASP A 32 3.79 -33.67 11.57
C ASP A 32 3.14 -33.39 10.22
N ARG A 33 3.77 -33.88 9.15
CA ARG A 33 3.49 -33.46 7.78
C ARG A 33 2.25 -34.13 7.20
N ASP A 34 1.84 -35.26 7.78
CA ASP A 34 0.78 -36.11 7.23
C ASP A 34 -0.63 -35.73 7.75
N ALA A 35 -0.72 -34.90 8.79
CA ALA A 35 -1.99 -34.44 9.35
C ALA A 35 -2.75 -33.43 8.44
N TYR A 36 -2.09 -32.84 7.45
CA TYR A 36 -2.65 -31.73 6.65
C TYR A 36 -3.72 -32.16 5.64
N ASN A 37 -3.76 -33.45 5.25
CA ASN A 37 -4.56 -33.92 4.11
C ASN A 37 -5.90 -34.60 4.47
N HIS A 38 -6.28 -34.68 5.76
CA HIS A 38 -7.41 -35.51 6.22
C HIS A 38 -8.45 -34.80 7.10
N ARG A 39 -8.54 -33.46 7.04
CA ARG A 39 -9.59 -32.72 7.77
C ARG A 39 -10.28 -31.61 6.95
N THR A 40 -10.33 -31.76 5.64
CA THR A 40 -10.99 -30.83 4.69
C THR A 40 -12.52 -30.99 4.59
N ALA A 41 -13.12 -31.80 5.47
CA ALA A 41 -14.57 -31.98 5.58
C ALA A 41 -14.99 -31.76 7.03
N ILE A 42 -16.23 -31.25 7.21
CA ILE A 42 -16.86 -30.79 8.47
C ILE A 42 -16.58 -29.30 8.79
N TYR A 43 -17.17 -28.43 7.95
CA TYR A 43 -17.86 -27.22 8.43
C TYR A 43 -19.13 -27.05 7.59
N PRO A 44 -20.32 -26.84 8.19
CA PRO A 44 -21.51 -26.50 7.43
C PRO A 44 -21.40 -25.07 6.88
N ASP A 45 -21.78 -24.94 5.61
CA ASP A 45 -21.71 -23.71 4.82
C ASP A 45 -22.70 -22.66 5.33
N HIS A 46 -22.24 -21.82 6.26
CA HIS A 46 -23.01 -20.66 6.72
C HIS A 46 -22.83 -19.54 5.69
N MET A 47 -23.70 -19.56 4.69
CA MET A 47 -23.70 -18.61 3.59
C MET A 47 -23.67 -17.16 4.08
N VAL A 48 -22.48 -16.55 4.05
CA VAL A 48 -22.37 -15.10 3.97
C VAL A 48 -23.02 -14.72 2.64
N LYS A 49 -24.28 -14.25 2.70
CA LYS A 49 -24.99 -13.76 1.52
C LYS A 49 -24.07 -12.78 0.80
N ALA A 50 -23.68 -13.12 -0.42
CA ALA A 50 -22.91 -12.25 -1.28
C ALA A 50 -23.75 -11.02 -1.56
N VAL A 51 -23.53 -9.95 -0.78
CA VAL A 51 -24.04 -8.62 -1.10
C VAL A 51 -23.46 -8.29 -2.48
N SER A 52 -24.36 -8.12 -3.45
CA SER A 52 -23.99 -7.78 -4.82
C SER A 52 -23.18 -6.50 -4.81
N LYS A 53 -21.87 -6.63 -5.00
CA LYS A 53 -20.98 -5.47 -5.06
C LYS A 53 -21.37 -4.61 -6.26
N ALA A 54 -21.89 -3.43 -5.98
CA ALA A 54 -21.92 -2.36 -6.97
C ALA A 54 -20.50 -2.15 -7.53
N PRO A 55 -20.36 -1.75 -8.82
CA PRO A 55 -19.07 -1.66 -9.51
C PRO A 55 -18.07 -0.65 -8.92
N ASP A 56 -18.47 0.12 -7.89
CA ASP A 56 -17.68 1.13 -7.20
C ASP A 56 -17.21 0.72 -5.78
N SER A 57 -17.32 -0.57 -5.41
CA SER A 57 -16.87 -1.09 -4.11
C SER A 57 -15.34 -1.12 -3.95
N TYR A 58 -14.73 0.00 -3.56
CA TYR A 58 -13.37 0.08 -3.05
C TYR A 58 -13.29 -0.23 -1.54
N VAL A 59 -12.08 -0.53 -1.05
CA VAL A 59 -11.79 -0.77 0.38
C VAL A 59 -11.38 0.57 1.02
N PRO A 60 -12.13 1.12 1.99
CA PRO A 60 -11.82 2.40 2.61
C PRO A 60 -10.51 2.43 3.40
N GLU A 61 -9.92 3.61 3.53
CA GLU A 61 -8.69 3.86 4.31
C GLU A 61 -8.96 3.81 5.82
N GLN A 62 -10.18 4.17 6.25
CA GLN A 62 -10.61 4.12 7.65
C GLN A 62 -11.59 2.97 7.91
N ARG A 63 -11.38 2.25 9.02
CA ARG A 63 -12.40 1.41 9.65
C ARG A 63 -13.06 2.24 10.76
N ASP A 64 -14.02 3.08 10.40
CA ASP A 64 -14.52 4.15 11.29
C ASP A 64 -15.29 3.66 12.54
N THR A 65 -15.56 2.37 12.70
CA THR A 65 -16.21 1.82 13.90
C THR A 65 -15.61 0.47 14.36
N PRO A 66 -15.36 0.30 15.67
CA PRO A 66 -15.35 -1.01 16.32
C PRO A 66 -16.74 -1.67 16.26
N ALA A 67 -16.83 -2.99 16.42
CA ALA A 67 -18.04 -3.77 16.14
C ALA A 67 -19.27 -3.53 17.07
N GLY A 68 -19.18 -2.61 18.04
CA GLY A 68 -20.35 -2.21 18.86
C GLY A 68 -20.90 -3.29 19.81
N LEU A 69 -20.08 -4.26 20.22
CA LEU A 69 -20.44 -5.26 21.23
C LEU A 69 -20.34 -4.61 22.62
N ASN A 70 -21.47 -4.48 23.31
CA ASN A 70 -21.49 -4.03 24.72
C ASN A 70 -20.98 -5.16 25.64
N VAL A 71 -20.66 -4.86 26.90
CA VAL A 71 -19.94 -5.78 27.80
C VAL A 71 -20.64 -6.09 29.15
N ASP A 72 -21.94 -6.47 29.18
CA ASP A 72 -22.77 -6.85 30.39
C ASP A 72 -23.90 -8.01 30.36
N ASP A 73 -24.32 -8.68 29.24
CA ASP A 73 -25.14 -9.95 29.10
C ASP A 73 -24.38 -11.34 29.03
N PHE A 74 -23.04 -11.42 28.95
CA PHE A 74 -22.18 -12.64 28.95
C PHE A 74 -21.97 -13.08 30.41
N LEU A 75 -22.15 -12.17 31.40
CA LEU A 75 -22.03 -12.47 32.82
C LEU A 75 -23.20 -13.33 33.35
N PRO A 76 -22.95 -14.19 34.36
CA PRO A 76 -24.00 -14.92 35.06
C PRO A 76 -25.06 -14.03 35.73
N LYS A 77 -26.30 -14.53 35.81
CA LYS A 77 -27.48 -13.84 36.39
C LYS A 77 -27.34 -13.41 37.86
N SER A 78 -26.37 -13.95 38.59
CA SER A 78 -26.00 -13.53 39.95
C SER A 78 -25.08 -12.31 39.98
N GLN A 79 -24.27 -12.08 38.94
CA GLN A 79 -23.38 -10.92 38.80
C GLN A 79 -24.03 -9.76 38.04
N GLN A 80 -24.93 -10.07 37.08
CA GLN A 80 -25.77 -9.09 36.36
C GLN A 80 -26.61 -8.18 37.27
N LYS A 81 -26.86 -8.58 38.53
CA LYS A 81 -27.62 -7.78 39.51
C LYS A 81 -26.83 -6.66 40.20
N CYS A 82 -25.51 -6.61 40.05
CA CYS A 82 -24.69 -5.49 40.55
C CYS A 82 -24.36 -4.46 39.45
N LEU A 83 -24.31 -4.90 38.19
CA LEU A 83 -23.97 -4.10 37.00
C LEU A 83 -24.87 -4.54 35.84
N GLY A 84 -26.08 -3.98 35.74
CA GLY A 84 -27.06 -4.43 34.76
C GLY A 84 -27.07 -3.58 33.49
N SER A 85 -26.52 -4.08 32.36
CA SER A 85 -27.19 -4.20 31.04
C SER A 85 -26.25 -4.35 29.82
N SER A 86 -26.10 -5.59 29.32
CA SER A 86 -25.77 -6.02 27.93
C SER A 86 -24.35 -6.26 27.33
N GLN A 87 -24.09 -7.48 26.82
CA GLN A 87 -22.93 -8.25 26.24
C GLN A 87 -23.61 -9.51 25.58
N ALA A 88 -23.84 -9.60 24.27
CA ALA A 88 -24.72 -10.66 23.72
C ALA A 88 -24.06 -12.04 23.41
N VAL A 89 -24.00 -12.99 24.37
CA VAL A 89 -23.21 -14.28 24.40
C VAL A 89 -22.29 -14.55 23.19
N GLN A 90 -21.00 -14.23 23.34
CA GLN A 90 -19.94 -14.51 22.35
C GLN A 90 -19.45 -15.96 22.49
N PRO A 91 -19.04 -16.62 21.39
CA PRO A 91 -18.26 -17.84 21.48
C PRO A 91 -16.93 -17.50 22.17
N GLU A 92 -16.71 -18.00 23.39
CA GLU A 92 -15.37 -18.00 23.98
C GLU A 92 -14.49 -18.96 23.19
N VAL A 93 -13.84 -18.39 22.17
CA VAL A 93 -12.81 -19.06 21.39
C VAL A 93 -11.75 -19.55 22.38
N SER A 94 -11.51 -20.86 22.44
CA SER A 94 -10.55 -21.43 23.39
C SER A 94 -9.19 -20.75 23.22
N GLU A 95 -8.43 -20.54 24.30
CA GLU A 95 -7.10 -19.91 24.22
C GLU A 95 -6.21 -20.61 23.17
N ALA A 96 -6.31 -21.94 23.08
CA ALA A 96 -5.61 -22.73 22.07
C ALA A 96 -6.12 -22.48 20.64
N GLU A 97 -7.42 -22.24 20.44
CA GLU A 97 -8.00 -21.93 19.12
C GLU A 97 -7.68 -20.49 18.71
N ALA A 98 -7.75 -19.54 19.64
CA ALA A 98 -7.35 -18.15 19.43
C ALA A 98 -5.85 -18.05 19.08
N MET A 99 -5.00 -18.77 19.82
CA MET A 99 -3.56 -18.86 19.52
C MET A 99 -3.30 -19.49 18.16
N ASN A 100 -3.99 -20.59 17.80
CA ASN A 100 -3.86 -21.20 16.47
C ASN A 100 -4.28 -20.24 15.35
N LEU A 101 -5.37 -19.47 15.52
CA LEU A 101 -5.81 -18.47 14.55
C LEU A 101 -4.75 -17.37 14.35
N ILE A 102 -4.15 -16.87 15.44
CA ILE A 102 -3.07 -15.88 15.39
C ILE A 102 -1.83 -16.47 14.70
N CYS A 103 -1.36 -17.64 15.13
CA CYS A 103 -0.17 -18.29 14.60
C CYS A 103 -0.29 -18.68 13.12
N ARG A 104 -1.49 -19.05 12.65
CA ARG A 104 -1.72 -19.43 11.24
C ARG A 104 -1.44 -18.28 10.28
N GLU A 105 -1.96 -17.09 10.57
CA GLU A 105 -1.74 -15.91 9.73
C GLU A 105 -0.35 -15.28 9.95
N HIS A 106 0.24 -15.46 11.13
CA HIS A 106 1.53 -14.86 11.52
C HIS A 106 2.67 -15.19 10.55
N GLN A 107 2.77 -16.42 10.06
CA GLN A 107 3.83 -16.81 9.11
C GLN A 107 3.66 -16.11 7.74
N ALA A 108 2.43 -15.93 7.28
CA ALA A 108 2.14 -15.15 6.08
C ALA A 108 2.49 -13.67 6.27
N PHE A 109 2.13 -13.08 7.42
CA PHE A 109 2.50 -11.70 7.78
C PHE A 109 4.02 -11.50 7.80
N ILE A 110 4.78 -12.35 8.51
CA ILE A 110 6.25 -12.27 8.54
C ILE A 110 6.79 -12.31 7.10
N THR A 111 6.38 -13.30 6.30
CA THR A 111 6.87 -13.48 4.93
C THR A 111 6.63 -12.24 4.06
N VAL A 112 5.43 -11.63 4.15
CA VAL A 112 5.09 -10.40 3.41
C VAL A 112 5.93 -9.21 3.88
N PHE A 113 6.06 -8.98 5.19
CA PHE A 113 6.82 -7.85 5.72
C PHE A 113 8.32 -8.00 5.46
N ASP A 114 8.89 -9.20 5.59
CA ASP A 114 10.29 -9.49 5.29
C ASP A 114 10.63 -9.23 3.82
N ASN A 115 9.78 -9.71 2.90
CA ASN A 115 9.94 -9.49 1.46
C ASN A 115 9.86 -7.98 1.13
N ARG A 116 8.86 -7.28 1.68
CA ARG A 116 8.69 -5.83 1.50
C ARG A 116 9.90 -5.05 2.04
N LEU A 117 10.38 -5.39 3.24
CA LEU A 117 11.56 -4.78 3.85
C LEU A 117 12.82 -5.00 3.01
N LYS A 118 13.09 -6.23 2.57
CA LYS A 118 14.24 -6.56 1.71
C LYS A 118 14.21 -5.77 0.40
N LYS A 119 13.05 -5.69 -0.26
CA LYS A 119 12.85 -4.88 -1.48
C LYS A 119 13.11 -3.39 -1.22
N LEU A 120 12.56 -2.82 -0.15
CA LEU A 120 12.80 -1.41 0.21
C LEU A 120 14.26 -1.11 0.58
N GLN A 121 14.94 -2.02 1.26
CA GLN A 121 16.37 -1.89 1.57
C GLN A 121 17.22 -1.83 0.30
N ILE A 122 16.91 -2.66 -0.70
CA ILE A 122 17.57 -2.62 -2.02
C ILE A 122 17.31 -1.27 -2.71
N VAL A 123 16.05 -0.82 -2.80
CA VAL A 123 15.71 0.47 -3.43
C VAL A 123 16.41 1.63 -2.72
N LEU A 124 16.48 1.63 -1.39
CA LEU A 124 17.17 2.66 -0.60
C LEU A 124 18.69 2.63 -0.82
N ALA A 125 19.30 1.45 -0.89
CA ALA A 125 20.73 1.31 -1.17
C ALA A 125 21.08 1.79 -2.58
N VAL A 126 20.25 1.47 -3.58
CA VAL A 126 20.37 1.98 -4.95
C VAL A 126 20.19 3.50 -4.99
N MET A 127 19.19 4.05 -4.29
CA MET A 127 18.96 5.51 -4.26
C MET A 127 20.16 6.27 -3.68
N LYS A 128 20.77 5.76 -2.61
CA LYS A 128 21.95 6.36 -1.98
C LYS A 128 23.22 6.30 -2.84
N SER A 129 23.34 5.31 -3.72
CA SER A 129 24.58 5.04 -4.48
C SER A 129 24.52 5.37 -5.97
N LYS A 130 23.33 5.35 -6.58
CA LYS A 130 23.08 5.52 -8.03
C LYS A 130 22.02 6.59 -8.34
N GLY A 131 21.49 7.28 -7.33
CA GLY A 131 20.52 8.37 -7.49
C GLY A 131 19.07 7.91 -7.70
N SER A 132 18.16 8.89 -7.79
CA SER A 132 16.72 8.66 -7.76
C SER A 132 16.19 7.90 -8.98
N LYS A 133 16.66 8.20 -10.21
CA LYS A 133 16.18 7.54 -11.44
C LYS A 133 16.42 6.04 -11.44
N ILE A 134 17.65 5.60 -11.13
CA ILE A 134 18.00 4.17 -11.09
C ILE A 134 17.25 3.45 -9.97
N ALA A 135 17.01 4.11 -8.83
CA ALA A 135 16.20 3.57 -7.75
C ALA A 135 14.72 3.42 -8.12
N THR A 136 14.16 4.41 -8.83
CA THR A 136 12.81 4.35 -9.42
C THR A 136 12.69 3.16 -10.36
N ASP A 137 13.61 3.01 -11.33
CA ASP A 137 13.58 1.90 -12.28
C ASP A 137 13.76 0.54 -11.59
N THR A 138 14.56 0.50 -10.52
CA THR A 138 14.71 -0.68 -9.66
C THR A 138 13.39 -1.02 -8.95
N ALA A 139 12.72 -0.05 -8.32
CA ALA A 139 11.43 -0.26 -7.65
C ALA A 139 10.34 -0.71 -8.63
N VAL A 140 10.29 -0.10 -9.82
CA VAL A 140 9.44 -0.49 -10.95
C VAL A 140 9.67 -1.95 -11.35
N SER A 141 10.93 -2.36 -11.52
CA SER A 141 11.29 -3.74 -11.90
C SER A 141 10.91 -4.81 -10.87
N MET A 142 10.71 -4.43 -9.60
CA MET A 142 10.30 -5.37 -8.53
C MET A 142 8.84 -5.80 -8.60
N ASN A 143 8.04 -5.13 -9.45
CA ASN A 143 6.62 -5.36 -9.72
C ASN A 143 5.79 -5.63 -8.45
N GLU A 144 5.96 -4.77 -7.43
CA GLU A 144 5.32 -4.90 -6.13
C GLU A 144 4.56 -3.61 -5.77
N PRO A 145 3.21 -3.60 -5.89
CA PRO A 145 2.40 -2.43 -5.57
C PRO A 145 2.63 -1.91 -4.15
N ALA A 146 2.86 -2.80 -3.17
CA ALA A 146 3.10 -2.38 -1.78
C ALA A 146 4.42 -1.63 -1.61
N VAL A 147 5.46 -2.01 -2.37
CA VAL A 147 6.76 -1.32 -2.38
C VAL A 147 6.65 0.03 -3.11
N MET A 148 5.92 0.07 -4.24
CA MET A 148 5.68 1.31 -4.98
C MET A 148 4.89 2.35 -4.16
N VAL A 149 3.91 1.92 -3.36
CA VAL A 149 3.16 2.80 -2.46
C VAL A 149 4.06 3.43 -1.39
N ASP A 150 4.94 2.66 -0.75
CA ASP A 150 5.88 3.23 0.25
C ASP A 150 6.88 4.18 -0.41
N PHE A 151 7.40 3.80 -1.58
CA PHE A 151 8.35 4.58 -2.35
C PHE A 151 7.76 5.93 -2.75
N LEU A 152 6.58 5.94 -3.37
CA LEU A 152 5.85 7.15 -3.74
C LEU A 152 5.44 7.98 -2.51
N SER A 153 5.07 7.34 -1.40
CA SER A 153 4.78 8.05 -0.14
C SER A 153 5.96 8.88 0.36
N VAL A 154 7.20 8.37 0.23
CA VAL A 154 8.42 9.12 0.54
C VAL A 154 8.73 10.16 -0.55
N LEU A 155 8.64 9.78 -1.82
CA LEU A 155 9.00 10.62 -2.96
C LEU A 155 8.07 11.85 -3.10
N ASN A 156 6.79 11.72 -2.74
CA ASN A 156 5.84 12.85 -2.71
C ASN A 156 6.19 13.90 -1.64
N ARG A 157 6.84 13.48 -0.54
CA ARG A 157 7.37 14.39 0.49
C ARG A 157 8.71 15.00 0.06
N ARG A 158 9.50 14.26 -0.72
CA ARG A 158 10.80 14.69 -1.29
C ARG A 158 10.63 15.20 -2.72
N GLN A 159 9.84 16.27 -2.85
CA GLN A 159 9.51 16.88 -4.14
C GLN A 159 10.74 17.35 -4.92
N ASP A 160 11.86 17.57 -4.25
CA ASP A 160 13.18 17.91 -4.81
C ASP A 160 13.76 16.81 -5.72
N LEU A 161 13.36 15.55 -5.53
CA LEU A 161 13.90 14.40 -6.27
C LEU A 161 13.20 14.12 -7.61
N TRP A 162 12.11 14.83 -7.91
CA TRP A 162 11.32 14.61 -9.13
C TRP A 162 11.96 15.25 -10.36
N SER A 163 11.98 14.49 -11.46
CA SER A 163 12.33 14.96 -12.80
C SER A 163 11.32 14.42 -13.83
N LEU A 164 11.34 14.95 -15.05
CA LEU A 164 10.52 14.45 -16.16
C LEU A 164 10.79 12.95 -16.45
N ASP A 165 12.03 12.49 -16.27
CA ASP A 165 12.39 11.07 -16.43
C ASP A 165 11.73 10.19 -15.36
N LEU A 166 11.60 10.70 -14.13
CA LEU A 166 10.85 10.01 -13.07
C LEU A 166 9.35 10.03 -13.36
N CYS A 167 8.80 11.13 -13.88
CA CYS A 167 7.40 11.18 -14.32
C CYS A 167 7.11 10.10 -15.38
N GLN A 168 7.97 9.98 -16.39
CA GLN A 168 7.83 8.94 -17.43
C GLN A 168 7.88 7.52 -16.83
N SER A 169 8.84 7.20 -15.96
CA SER A 169 8.94 5.87 -15.33
C SER A 169 7.78 5.57 -14.36
N LEU A 170 7.26 6.58 -13.65
CA LEU A 170 6.30 6.37 -12.56
C LEU A 170 4.84 6.48 -12.98
N LEU A 171 4.51 7.26 -14.02
CA LEU A 171 3.12 7.52 -14.39
C LEU A 171 2.28 6.26 -14.69
N PRO A 172 2.80 5.21 -15.35
CA PRO A 172 2.05 3.95 -15.52
C PRO A 172 1.65 3.32 -14.18
N PHE A 173 2.57 3.26 -13.22
CA PHE A 173 2.28 2.73 -11.88
C PHE A 173 1.33 3.63 -11.08
N ILE A 174 1.45 4.96 -11.24
CA ILE A 174 0.54 5.92 -10.62
C ILE A 174 -0.88 5.76 -11.20
N GLN A 175 -1.01 5.53 -12.50
CA GLN A 175 -2.28 5.22 -13.15
C GLN A 175 -2.92 3.93 -12.60
N ASP A 176 -2.13 2.88 -12.37
CA ASP A 176 -2.62 1.65 -11.74
C ASP A 176 -3.02 1.87 -10.27
N LEU A 177 -2.28 2.68 -9.51
CA LEU A 177 -2.62 3.02 -8.12
C LEU A 177 -3.92 3.83 -8.01
N VAL A 178 -4.15 4.80 -8.90
CA VAL A 178 -5.43 5.55 -8.97
C VAL A 178 -6.61 4.62 -9.29
N GLN A 179 -6.37 3.55 -10.04
CA GLN A 179 -7.35 2.52 -10.39
C GLN A 179 -7.43 1.35 -9.39
N SER A 180 -6.67 1.41 -8.29
CA SER A 180 -6.63 0.37 -7.27
C SER A 180 -7.98 0.17 -6.59
N LYS A 181 -8.18 -1.03 -6.02
CA LYS A 181 -9.33 -1.34 -5.15
C LYS A 181 -9.17 -0.84 -3.71
N PHE A 182 -8.04 -0.24 -3.35
CA PHE A 182 -7.73 0.23 -1.99
C PHE A 182 -7.64 1.76 -1.94
N GLU A 183 -8.45 2.43 -1.12
CA GLU A 183 -8.49 3.90 -1.02
C GLU A 183 -7.13 4.51 -0.64
N SER A 184 -6.37 3.85 0.23
CA SER A 184 -5.02 4.28 0.61
C SER A 184 -4.05 4.28 -0.58
N TYR A 185 -4.18 3.32 -1.50
CA TYR A 185 -3.36 3.25 -2.72
C TYR A 185 -3.79 4.34 -3.71
N MET A 186 -5.10 4.51 -3.88
CA MET A 186 -5.68 5.56 -4.72
C MET A 186 -5.26 6.95 -4.22
N SER A 187 -5.25 7.17 -2.90
CA SER A 187 -4.84 8.44 -2.28
C SER A 187 -3.36 8.78 -2.52
N ILE A 188 -2.46 7.78 -2.48
CA ILE A 188 -1.06 7.96 -2.85
C ILE A 188 -0.91 8.21 -4.36
N GLY A 189 -1.66 7.48 -5.21
CA GLY A 189 -1.75 7.76 -6.64
C GLY A 189 -2.16 9.20 -6.92
N CYS A 190 -3.30 9.64 -6.37
CA CYS A 190 -3.82 11.00 -6.48
C CYS A 190 -2.83 12.08 -6.03
N SER A 191 -2.17 11.87 -4.88
CA SER A 191 -1.14 12.79 -4.37
C SER A 191 0.04 12.93 -5.33
N SER A 192 0.42 11.82 -5.98
CA SER A 192 1.50 11.80 -6.98
C SER A 192 1.09 12.53 -8.27
N VAL A 193 -0.13 12.30 -8.78
CA VAL A 193 -0.67 13.02 -9.96
C VAL A 193 -0.72 14.53 -9.69
N LYS A 194 -1.23 14.94 -8.52
CA LYS A 194 -1.32 16.35 -8.12
C LYS A 194 0.05 17.03 -8.17
N LEU A 195 1.07 16.37 -7.62
CA LEU A 195 2.46 16.86 -7.62
C LEU A 195 3.05 16.95 -9.04
N ILE A 196 2.78 15.95 -9.90
CA ILE A 196 3.24 15.95 -11.29
C ILE A 196 2.61 17.12 -12.05
N LEU A 197 1.31 17.37 -11.91
CA LEU A 197 0.63 18.49 -12.55
C LEU A 197 1.19 19.84 -12.06
N GLN A 198 1.35 20.01 -10.75
CA GLN A 198 1.90 21.25 -10.16
C GLN A 198 3.32 21.58 -10.63
N LYS A 199 4.17 20.57 -10.87
CA LYS A 199 5.58 20.78 -11.24
C LYS A 199 5.87 20.71 -12.74
N PHE A 200 5.16 19.84 -13.46
CA PHE A 200 5.47 19.49 -14.84
C PHE A 200 4.29 19.69 -15.80
N GLY A 201 3.08 20.05 -15.33
CA GLY A 201 1.90 20.28 -16.19
C GLY A 201 2.18 21.23 -17.35
N ASN A 202 2.61 22.46 -17.04
CA ASN A 202 3.00 23.44 -18.04
C ASN A 202 4.19 22.98 -18.93
N LEU A 203 5.15 22.22 -18.39
CA LEU A 203 6.27 21.69 -19.19
C LEU A 203 5.77 20.62 -20.19
N ILE A 204 4.87 19.73 -19.76
CA ILE A 204 4.26 18.71 -20.61
C ILE A 204 3.46 19.42 -21.71
N LYS A 205 2.53 20.28 -21.33
CA LYS A 205 1.67 21.10 -22.20
C LYS A 205 2.47 21.82 -23.29
N THR A 206 3.44 22.66 -22.91
CA THR A 206 4.22 23.47 -23.85
C THR A 206 5.09 22.65 -24.80
N ASN A 207 5.44 21.39 -24.47
CA ASN A 207 6.19 20.51 -25.38
C ASN A 207 5.28 19.63 -26.26
N ILE A 208 4.01 19.42 -25.91
CA ILE A 208 3.03 18.72 -26.79
C ILE A 208 2.30 19.70 -27.72
N GLU A 209 2.09 20.95 -27.30
CA GLU A 209 1.57 22.05 -28.14
C GLU A 209 2.63 22.64 -29.10
N ALA A 210 3.91 22.35 -28.88
CA ALA A 210 4.99 22.92 -29.67
C ALA A 210 4.91 22.49 -31.15
N PRO A 211 5.09 23.41 -32.12
CA PRO A 211 5.18 23.04 -33.52
C PRO A 211 6.40 22.13 -33.78
N PRO A 212 6.37 21.30 -34.83
CA PRO A 212 7.50 20.45 -35.21
C PRO A 212 8.80 21.26 -35.33
N ARG A 213 9.85 20.81 -34.63
CA ARG A 213 11.17 21.46 -34.69
C ARG A 213 11.82 21.17 -36.04
N ILE A 214 12.42 22.20 -36.64
CA ILE A 214 13.18 22.08 -37.89
C ILE A 214 14.66 22.07 -37.51
N GLY A 215 15.33 20.93 -37.70
CA GLY A 215 16.74 20.73 -37.36
C GLY A 215 16.95 19.47 -36.50
N VAL A 216 18.22 19.11 -36.25
CA VAL A 216 18.60 17.92 -35.47
C VAL A 216 18.80 18.31 -34.00
N ASP A 217 17.71 18.32 -33.23
CA ASP A 217 17.71 18.53 -31.77
C ASP A 217 17.21 17.26 -31.06
N LEU A 218 18.08 16.25 -30.99
CA LEU A 218 17.77 14.96 -30.36
C LEU A 218 17.33 15.09 -28.90
N CYS A 219 17.88 16.07 -28.16
CA CYS A 219 17.50 16.33 -26.76
C CYS A 219 16.08 16.93 -26.67
N GLY A 220 15.73 17.83 -27.60
CA GLY A 220 14.38 18.36 -27.75
C GLY A 220 13.37 17.29 -28.14
N GLU A 221 13.70 16.44 -29.10
CA GLU A 221 12.87 15.30 -29.54
C GLU A 221 12.65 14.28 -28.42
N GLU A 222 13.72 13.91 -27.69
CA GLU A 222 13.62 13.05 -26.50
C GLU A 222 12.69 13.68 -25.45
N ARG A 223 12.84 14.98 -25.15
CA ARG A 223 11.99 15.68 -24.18
C ARG A 223 10.52 15.71 -24.63
N VAL A 224 10.25 15.99 -25.90
CA VAL A 224 8.88 15.95 -26.45
C VAL A 224 8.29 14.54 -26.33
N THR A 225 9.09 13.50 -26.61
CA THR A 225 8.68 12.10 -26.47
C THR A 225 8.33 11.76 -25.01
N LYS A 226 9.15 12.20 -24.05
CA LYS A 226 8.86 12.07 -22.61
C LYS A 226 7.56 12.78 -22.22
N CYS A 227 7.35 14.01 -22.69
CA CYS A 227 6.12 14.76 -22.43
C CYS A 227 4.87 14.09 -23.03
N LYS A 228 4.95 13.55 -24.26
CA LYS A 228 3.86 12.77 -24.88
C LYS A 228 3.50 11.53 -24.06
N ASN A 229 4.51 10.72 -23.70
CA ASN A 229 4.32 9.54 -22.85
C ASN A 229 3.67 9.91 -21.51
N CYS A 230 4.08 11.03 -20.89
CA CYS A 230 3.45 11.50 -19.66
C CYS A 230 1.99 11.93 -19.89
N TYR A 231 1.71 12.64 -20.98
CA TYR A 231 0.38 13.13 -21.33
C TYR A 231 -0.62 11.99 -21.56
N GLU A 232 -0.23 10.94 -22.28
CA GLU A 232 -1.07 9.76 -22.53
C GLU A 232 -1.54 9.09 -21.23
N GLN A 233 -0.64 8.93 -20.24
CA GLN A 233 -1.00 8.38 -18.92
C GLN A 233 -1.89 9.35 -18.13
N LEU A 234 -1.66 10.66 -18.23
CA LEU A 234 -2.51 11.66 -17.58
C LEU A 234 -3.94 11.69 -18.15
N LEU A 235 -4.10 11.47 -19.46
CA LEU A 235 -5.41 11.28 -20.11
C LEU A 235 -6.08 9.96 -19.67
N GLY A 236 -5.32 8.88 -19.54
CA GLY A 236 -5.80 7.61 -18.98
C GLY A 236 -6.41 7.81 -17.59
N ILE A 237 -5.67 8.48 -16.70
CA ILE A 237 -6.10 8.88 -15.36
C ILE A 237 -7.34 9.79 -15.40
N GLN A 238 -7.36 10.81 -16.26
CA GLN A 238 -8.51 11.71 -16.43
C GLN A 238 -9.78 10.93 -16.81
N SER A 239 -9.68 9.99 -17.75
CA SER A 239 -10.80 9.17 -18.24
C SER A 239 -11.39 8.26 -17.15
N PHE A 240 -10.57 7.82 -16.20
CA PHE A 240 -11.00 7.03 -15.05
C PHE A 240 -11.68 7.89 -13.99
N ILE A 241 -11.07 9.03 -13.65
CA ILE A 241 -11.59 9.97 -12.64
C ILE A 241 -12.92 10.59 -13.09
N LEU A 242 -13.06 10.93 -14.37
CA LEU A 242 -14.30 11.50 -14.94
C LEU A 242 -15.52 10.60 -14.70
N LYS A 243 -15.36 9.27 -14.82
CA LYS A 243 -16.41 8.27 -14.56
C LYS A 243 -16.81 8.19 -13.08
N ARG A 244 -16.01 8.74 -12.16
CA ARG A 244 -16.16 8.65 -10.70
C ARG A 244 -16.34 10.03 -10.03
N GLN A 245 -16.62 11.09 -10.78
CA GLN A 245 -16.74 12.47 -10.26
C GLN A 245 -17.83 12.66 -9.17
N THR A 246 -18.85 11.79 -9.16
CA THR A 246 -19.95 11.75 -8.18
C THR A 246 -19.60 11.04 -6.87
N MET A 247 -18.42 10.43 -6.77
CA MET A 247 -17.93 9.76 -5.56
C MET A 247 -17.89 10.73 -4.37
N GLN A 248 -18.36 10.27 -3.22
CA GLN A 248 -18.42 11.07 -1.99
C GLN A 248 -17.16 10.86 -1.14
N GLY A 249 -17.03 11.63 -0.05
CA GLY A 249 -15.89 11.55 0.87
C GLY A 249 -14.59 12.14 0.34
N LYS A 250 -13.50 11.92 1.11
CA LYS A 250 -12.15 12.48 0.91
C LYS A 250 -11.52 12.09 -0.43
N LEU A 251 -11.63 10.82 -0.81
CA LEU A 251 -11.18 10.36 -2.13
C LEU A 251 -11.97 11.01 -3.27
N GLY A 252 -13.30 11.11 -3.15
CA GLY A 252 -14.15 11.79 -4.12
C GLY A 252 -13.83 13.28 -4.28
N GLN A 253 -13.45 13.96 -3.19
CA GLN A 253 -12.95 15.34 -3.25
C GLN A 253 -11.61 15.43 -3.99
N SER A 254 -10.66 14.53 -3.68
CA SER A 254 -9.36 14.43 -4.38
C SER A 254 -9.53 14.20 -5.89
N PHE A 255 -10.49 13.36 -6.27
CA PHE A 255 -10.86 13.11 -7.67
C PHE A 255 -11.39 14.36 -8.37
N ARG A 256 -12.30 15.13 -7.75
CA ARG A 256 -12.80 16.39 -8.34
C ARG A 256 -11.70 17.45 -8.45
N GLU A 257 -10.82 17.56 -7.46
CA GLU A 257 -9.67 18.48 -7.53
C GLU A 257 -8.73 18.11 -8.69
N LEU A 258 -8.35 16.84 -8.82
CA LEU A 258 -7.51 16.37 -9.91
C LEU A 258 -8.15 16.57 -11.28
N LEU A 259 -9.45 16.30 -11.41
CA LEU A 259 -10.17 16.53 -12.66
C LEU A 259 -10.17 18.01 -13.05
N ALA A 260 -10.36 18.92 -12.09
CA ALA A 260 -10.28 20.36 -12.33
C ALA A 260 -8.87 20.79 -12.76
N MET A 261 -7.82 20.25 -12.14
CA MET A 261 -6.42 20.51 -12.54
C MET A 261 -6.11 19.99 -13.96
N LEU A 262 -6.46 18.72 -14.25
CA LEU A 262 -6.27 18.11 -15.57
C LEU A 262 -6.99 18.90 -16.66
N CYS A 263 -8.24 19.29 -16.40
CA CYS A 263 -9.02 20.15 -17.30
C CYS A 263 -8.38 21.54 -17.51
N THR A 264 -7.83 22.15 -16.45
CA THR A 264 -7.21 23.48 -16.53
C THR A 264 -5.91 23.46 -17.32
N GLU A 265 -5.08 22.44 -17.09
CA GLU A 265 -3.82 22.25 -17.83
C GLU A 265 -4.09 21.87 -19.29
N PHE A 266 -5.03 20.95 -19.57
CA PHE A 266 -5.06 20.28 -20.87
C PHE A 266 -6.31 20.50 -21.77
N ASN A 267 -7.40 21.15 -21.32
CA ASN A 267 -8.60 21.37 -22.18
C ASN A 267 -8.40 22.40 -23.34
N ARG A 268 -7.18 22.65 -23.79
CA ARG A 268 -6.85 23.50 -24.95
C ARG A 268 -6.02 22.78 -26.02
N ILE A 269 -5.82 21.47 -25.87
CA ILE A 269 -5.07 20.57 -26.77
C ILE A 269 -6.07 19.64 -27.47
#